data_AF-A0A450Y4H8-F1
#
_entry.id   AF-A0A450Y4H8-F1
#
_cell.length_a   1.000
_cell.length_b   1.000
_cell.length_c   1.000
_cell.angle_alpha   90.00
_cell.angle_beta   90.00
_cell.angle_gamma   90.00
#
_symmetry.space_group_name_H-M   'P 1'
#
loop_
_entity.id
_entity.type
_entity.pdbx_description
1 polymer ?
#
loop_
_entity_poly.entity_id
_entity_poly.type
_entity_poly.pdbx_seq_one_letter_code
_entity_poly.pdbx_strand_id
1 'polypeptide(L)'
;FMWIHVDSCGFMWIHLDSCGFMWIHLDSCGFIWIHVDSCGFIWIHVDSCGFMWIHVDSCGFMWIHVDSCGFMWIHVDSFGFMWIHVDSFGFMWIHLDSCGFMWIHLDSCGFMWIHVDSCESCGFIWIHLDSCGFMWIHVSHVDSCGFM
;
A
#
# COMPACT_ATOMS: atom_id res chain seq x y z
N PHE A 1 -1.31 12.01 -16.88
CA PHE A 1 0.05 12.29 -16.40
C PHE A 1 0.02 13.54 -15.56
N MET A 2 0.01 13.36 -14.25
CA MET A 2 0.17 14.42 -13.26
C MET A 2 1.33 13.99 -12.35
N TRP A 3 2.25 14.90 -12.05
CA TRP A 3 3.40 14.65 -11.17
C TRP A 3 3.31 15.58 -9.97
N ILE A 4 3.43 14.99 -8.79
CA ILE A 4 3.32 15.70 -7.51
C ILE A 4 4.52 15.31 -6.67
N HIS A 5 5.24 16.33 -6.19
CA HIS A 5 6.32 16.21 -5.24
C HIS A 5 5.98 17.08 -4.04
N VAL A 6 6.08 16.54 -2.83
CA VAL A 6 5.80 17.29 -1.61
C VAL A 6 6.86 16.96 -0.56
N ASP A 7 7.45 18.02 0.02
CA ASP A 7 8.40 17.95 1.13
C ASP A 7 7.85 18.73 2.33
N SER A 8 7.82 18.13 3.52
CA SER A 8 7.39 18.84 4.73
C SER A 8 7.89 18.28 6.06
N CYS A 9 7.82 19.12 7.10
CA CYS A 9 8.02 18.72 8.49
C CYS A 9 6.78 19.12 9.31
N GLY A 10 5.88 18.18 9.64
CA GLY A 10 4.63 18.46 10.37
C GLY A 10 3.47 17.49 10.10
N PHE A 11 2.24 18.00 10.26
CA PHE A 11 1.01 17.28 9.89
C PHE A 11 0.64 17.60 8.45
N MET A 12 0.38 16.57 7.63
CA MET A 12 0.06 16.74 6.21
C MET A 12 -1.09 15.84 5.77
N TRP A 13 -1.98 16.40 4.96
CA TRP A 13 -3.13 15.73 4.37
C TRP A 13 -3.12 15.94 2.86
N ILE A 14 -3.15 14.84 2.09
CA ILE A 14 -3.14 14.85 0.63
C ILE A 14 -4.33 14.02 0.13
N HIS A 15 -5.10 14.60 -0.79
CA HIS A 15 -6.16 13.91 -1.49
C HIS A 15 -6.00 14.09 -2.99
N LEU A 16 -6.05 13.00 -3.75
CA LEU A 16 -5.89 12.99 -5.20
C LEU A 16 -6.96 12.13 -5.86
N ASP A 17 -7.48 12.64 -6.98
CA ASP A 17 -8.49 11.98 -7.82
C ASP A 17 -8.11 12.18 -9.30
N SER A 18 -8.04 11.10 -10.07
CA SER A 18 -7.78 11.19 -11.51
C SER A 18 -8.22 9.97 -12.33
N CYS A 19 -8.49 10.17 -13.63
CA CYS A 19 -8.66 9.09 -14.59
C CYS A 19 -7.40 8.98 -15.49
N GLY A 20 -6.44 8.12 -15.16
CA GLY A 20 -5.26 7.86 -15.99
C GLY A 20 -3.96 7.52 -15.22
N PHE A 21 -2.81 7.85 -15.82
CA PHE A 21 -1.48 7.62 -15.22
C PHE A 21 -1.12 8.69 -14.18
N MET A 22 -0.77 8.26 -12.97
CA MET A 22 -0.39 9.13 -11.83
C MET A 22 0.94 8.70 -11.19
N TRP A 23 1.77 9.71 -10.85
CA TRP A 23 3.04 9.54 -10.14
C TRP A 23 3.11 10.51 -8.96
N ILE A 24 3.31 9.97 -7.76
CA ILE A 24 3.38 10.74 -6.51
C ILE A 24 4.69 10.38 -5.78
N HIS A 25 5.42 11.41 -5.36
CA HIS A 25 6.57 11.28 -4.46
C HIS A 25 6.38 12.17 -3.25
N LEU A 26 6.59 11.61 -2.06
CA LEU A 26 6.40 12.29 -0.77
C LEU A 26 7.57 12.00 0.16
N ASP A 27 8.17 13.06 0.71
CA ASP A 27 9.18 12.99 1.77
C ASP A 27 8.75 13.84 2.96
N SER A 28 8.69 13.25 4.17
CA SER A 28 8.35 14.03 5.36
C SER A 28 8.72 13.42 6.72
N CYS A 29 8.91 14.32 7.69
CA CYS A 29 9.08 13.99 9.11
C CYS A 29 7.83 14.44 9.89
N GLY A 30 7.01 13.51 10.41
CA GLY A 30 5.80 13.84 11.17
C GLY A 30 4.61 12.89 11.01
N PHE A 31 3.39 13.46 10.96
CA PHE A 31 2.14 12.72 10.80
C PHE A 31 1.57 12.95 9.40
N ILE A 32 1.35 11.90 8.63
CA ILE A 32 0.98 12.01 7.21
C ILE A 32 -0.26 11.17 6.91
N TRP A 33 -1.21 11.79 6.19
CA TRP A 33 -2.44 11.16 5.73
C TRP A 33 -2.56 11.34 4.22
N ILE A 34 -2.60 10.25 3.48
CA ILE A 34 -2.67 10.24 2.01
C ILE A 34 -3.87 9.42 1.57
N HIS A 35 -4.70 10.01 0.71
CA HIS A 35 -5.78 9.33 0.01
C HIS A 35 -5.61 9.51 -1.49
N VAL A 36 -5.60 8.40 -2.22
CA VAL A 36 -5.51 8.39 -3.68
C VAL A 36 -6.61 7.52 -4.24
N ASP A 37 -7.40 8.08 -5.16
CA ASP A 37 -8.39 7.36 -5.97
C ASP A 37 -8.03 7.53 -7.44
N SER A 38 -7.94 6.43 -8.20
CA SER A 38 -7.80 6.54 -9.66
C SER A 38 -8.25 5.32 -10.48
N CYS A 39 -8.62 5.59 -11.73
CA CYS A 39 -8.81 4.58 -12.76
C CYS A 39 -7.59 4.55 -13.71
N GLY A 40 -6.67 3.58 -13.59
CA GLY A 40 -5.47 3.50 -14.46
C GLY A 40 -4.21 2.92 -13.82
N PHE A 41 -3.04 3.48 -14.16
CA PHE A 41 -1.74 3.07 -13.63
C PHE A 41 -1.31 4.06 -12.54
N ILE A 42 -0.99 3.55 -11.35
CA ILE A 42 -0.56 4.36 -10.20
C ILE A 42 0.83 3.95 -9.73
N TRP A 43 1.67 4.96 -9.50
CA TRP A 43 2.98 4.82 -8.87
C TRP A 43 3.07 5.79 -7.68
N ILE A 44 3.23 5.24 -6.48
CA ILE A 44 3.34 5.99 -5.23
C ILE A 44 4.65 5.62 -4.54
N HIS A 45 5.47 6.63 -4.25
CA HIS A 45 6.67 6.51 -3.42
C HIS A 45 6.51 7.41 -2.20
N VAL A 46 6.73 6.84 -1.01
CA VAL A 46 6.62 7.58 0.23
C VAL A 46 7.78 7.23 1.15
N ASP A 47 8.54 8.26 1.52
CA ASP A 47 9.60 8.17 2.52
C ASP A 47 9.20 8.97 3.75
N SER A 48 9.30 8.38 4.95
CA SER A 48 8.98 9.13 6.16
C SER A 48 9.60 8.66 7.47
N CYS A 49 9.67 9.59 8.42
CA CYS A 49 9.92 9.31 9.83
C CYS A 49 8.72 9.74 10.68
N GLY A 50 7.97 8.80 11.29
CA GLY A 50 6.82 9.11 12.16
C GLY A 50 5.59 8.21 12.02
N PHE A 51 4.39 8.80 12.07
CA PHE A 51 3.11 8.09 11.95
C PHE A 51 2.52 8.30 10.57
N MET A 52 2.14 7.22 9.89
CA MET A 52 1.67 7.28 8.50
C MET A 52 0.38 6.49 8.27
N TRP A 53 -0.52 7.11 7.51
CA TRP A 53 -1.77 6.51 7.03
C TRP A 53 -1.86 6.71 5.51
N ILE A 54 -1.86 5.61 4.77
CA ILE A 54 -2.01 5.60 3.30
C ILE A 54 -3.26 4.80 2.96
N HIS A 55 -4.14 5.42 2.18
CA HIS A 55 -5.27 4.76 1.52
C HIS A 55 -5.16 4.93 0.01
N VAL A 56 -5.18 3.82 -0.72
CA VAL A 56 -5.16 3.84 -2.18
C VAL A 56 -6.29 2.95 -2.70
N ASP A 57 -7.13 3.52 -3.55
CA ASP A 57 -8.13 2.79 -4.34
C ASP A 57 -7.76 2.90 -5.81
N SER A 58 -7.75 1.75 -6.52
CA SER A 58 -7.49 1.76 -7.96
C SER A 58 -8.14 0.66 -8.78
N CYS A 59 -8.53 1.03 -9.99
CA CYS A 59 -8.87 0.08 -11.05
C CYS A 59 -7.71 -0.02 -12.06
N GLY A 60 -6.83 -1.05 -11.95
CA GLY A 60 -5.71 -1.25 -12.89
C GLY A 60 -4.41 -1.77 -12.27
N PHE A 61 -3.27 -1.23 -12.72
CA PHE A 61 -1.94 -1.61 -12.23
C PHE A 61 -1.47 -0.62 -11.15
N MET A 62 -1.00 -1.14 -10.03
CA MET A 62 -0.56 -0.31 -8.91
C MET A 62 0.81 -0.75 -8.38
N TRP A 63 1.67 0.24 -8.17
CA TRP A 63 2.98 0.09 -7.55
C TRP A 63 3.09 1.04 -6.36
N ILE A 64 3.31 0.48 -5.17
CA ILE A 64 3.51 1.25 -3.95
C ILE A 64 4.87 0.86 -3.36
N HIS A 65 5.72 1.86 -3.16
CA HIS A 65 6.95 1.74 -2.39
C HIS A 65 6.86 2.65 -1.17
N VAL A 66 7.13 2.08 0.00
CA VAL A 66 7.16 2.84 1.25
C VAL A 66 8.41 2.49 2.05
N ASP A 67 9.18 3.51 2.43
CA ASP A 67 10.28 3.41 3.39
C ASP A 67 9.93 4.20 4.65
N SER A 68 10.04 3.59 5.83
CA SER A 68 9.77 4.32 7.07
C SER A 68 10.45 3.82 8.36
N CYS A 69 10.61 4.76 9.28
CA CYS A 69 10.94 4.51 10.68
C CYS A 69 9.75 4.97 11.57
N GLY A 70 8.91 4.04 12.07
CA GLY A 70 7.77 4.40 12.94
C GLY A 70 6.52 3.49 12.90
N PHE A 71 5.34 4.09 13.05
CA PHE A 71 4.03 3.39 13.03
C PHE A 71 3.34 3.62 11.68
N MET A 72 2.91 2.54 11.02
CA MET A 72 2.34 2.62 9.68
C MET A 72 1.05 1.83 9.51
N TRP A 73 0.10 2.45 8.81
CA TRP A 73 -1.14 1.86 8.36
C TRP A 73 -1.27 2.05 6.85
N ILE A 74 -1.28 0.95 6.11
CA ILE A 74 -1.52 0.94 4.66
C ILE A 74 -2.81 0.17 4.39
N HIS A 75 -3.74 0.82 3.69
CA HIS A 75 -4.91 0.18 3.11
C HIS A 75 -4.86 0.33 1.59
N VAL A 76 -4.99 -0.79 0.89
CA VAL A 76 -5.03 -0.80 -0.57
C VAL A 76 -6.20 -1.65 -1.04
N ASP A 77 -7.02 -1.05 -1.91
CA ASP A 77 -8.03 -1.75 -2.70
C ASP A 77 -7.64 -1.69 -4.18
N SER A 78 -7.65 -2.84 -4.87
CA SER A 78 -7.31 -2.87 -6.29
C SER A 78 -7.99 -3.97 -7.11
N PHE A 79 -8.38 -3.60 -8.33
CA PHE A 79 -8.85 -4.53 -9.36
C PHE A 79 -7.77 -4.72 -10.45
N GLY A 80 -6.79 -5.63 -10.25
CA GLY A 80 -5.70 -5.89 -11.20
C GLY A 80 -4.35 -6.28 -10.58
N PHE A 81 -3.24 -6.28 -11.34
CA PHE A 81 -1.91 -6.70 -10.86
C PHE A 81 -1.26 -5.63 -9.96
N MET A 82 -0.91 -5.97 -8.71
CA MET A 82 -0.41 -5.02 -7.69
C MET A 82 0.94 -5.46 -7.12
N TRP A 83 1.93 -4.56 -7.05
CA TRP A 83 3.23 -4.81 -6.40
C TRP A 83 3.47 -3.82 -5.27
N ILE A 84 3.67 -4.34 -4.06
CA ILE A 84 3.95 -3.56 -2.85
C ILE A 84 5.33 -3.93 -2.33
N HIS A 85 6.14 -2.91 -2.12
CA HIS A 85 7.41 -3.00 -1.42
C HIS A 85 7.34 -2.12 -0.18
N VAL A 86 7.61 -2.70 0.99
CA VAL A 86 7.69 -1.91 2.22
C VAL A 86 8.96 -2.28 2.97
N ASP A 87 9.79 -1.27 3.19
CA ASP A 87 10.94 -1.34 4.07
C ASP A 87 10.61 -0.57 5.33
N SER A 88 10.73 -1.21 6.50
CA SER A 88 10.36 -0.52 7.74
C SER A 88 11.04 -1.01 9.01
N PHE A 89 11.17 -0.09 9.95
CA PHE A 89 11.59 -0.37 11.32
C PHE A 89 10.50 0.14 12.28
N GLY A 90 9.70 -0.76 12.89
CA GLY A 90 8.62 -0.38 13.82
C GLY A 90 7.36 -1.25 13.82
N PHE A 91 6.19 -0.63 14.00
CA PHE A 91 4.89 -1.31 14.03
C PHE A 91 4.15 -1.08 12.71
N MET A 92 3.74 -2.16 12.04
CA MET A 92 3.09 -2.09 10.74
C MET A 92 1.78 -2.87 10.68
N TRP A 93 0.78 -2.24 10.06
CA TRP A 93 -0.51 -2.81 9.71
C TRP A 93 -0.78 -2.60 8.23
N ILE A 94 -0.89 -3.70 7.50
CA ILE A 94 -1.13 -3.72 6.06
C ILE A 94 -2.43 -4.49 5.81
N HIS A 95 -3.40 -3.83 5.17
CA HIS A 95 -4.65 -4.43 4.72
C HIS A 95 -4.78 -4.28 3.21
N LEU A 96 -4.97 -5.41 2.53
CA LEU A 96 -5.02 -5.48 1.07
C LEU A 96 -6.26 -6.23 0.64
N ASP A 97 -7.07 -5.61 -0.20
CA ASP A 97 -8.15 -6.26 -0.93
C ASP A 97 -7.81 -6.24 -2.43
N SER A 98 -7.90 -7.40 -3.08
CA SER A 98 -7.62 -7.47 -4.52
C SER A 98 -8.39 -8.55 -5.28
N CYS A 99 -8.75 -8.21 -6.51
CA CYS A 99 -9.28 -9.13 -7.51
C CYS A 99 -8.27 -9.30 -8.66
N GLY A 100 -7.18 -10.03 -8.43
CA GLY A 100 -6.11 -10.20 -9.40
C GLY A 100 -4.83 -10.81 -8.83
N PHE A 101 -3.70 -10.53 -9.47
CA PHE A 101 -2.41 -11.07 -9.05
C PHE A 101 -1.68 -10.06 -8.14
N MET A 102 -1.02 -10.56 -7.11
CA MET A 102 -0.41 -9.70 -6.09
C MET A 102 1.00 -10.16 -5.75
N TRP A 103 1.92 -9.21 -5.62
CA TRP A 103 3.25 -9.49 -5.08
C TRP A 103 3.55 -8.49 -3.96
N ILE A 104 3.93 -9.04 -2.82
CA ILE A 104 4.27 -8.28 -1.63
C ILE A 104 5.69 -8.68 -1.22
N HIS A 105 6.56 -7.69 -1.13
CA HIS A 105 7.89 -7.83 -0.56
C HIS A 105 7.98 -6.92 0.66
N LEU A 106 8.33 -7.49 1.82
CA LEU A 106 8.53 -6.70 3.03
C LEU A 106 9.89 -7.04 3.64
N ASP A 107 10.69 -6.01 3.88
CA ASP A 107 11.88 -6.11 4.73
C ASP A 107 11.64 -5.29 6.00
N SER A 108 11.60 -5.96 7.16
CA SER A 108 11.26 -5.25 8.39
C SER A 108 11.84 -5.82 9.67
N CYS A 109 12.12 -4.96 10.64
CA CYS A 109 12.43 -5.35 12.01
C CYS A 109 11.37 -4.75 12.96
N GLY A 110 10.47 -5.58 13.53
CA GLY A 110 9.43 -5.10 14.45
C GLY A 110 8.17 -5.97 14.59
N PHE A 111 7.03 -5.34 14.87
CA PHE A 111 5.71 -6.01 14.94
C PHE A 111 4.93 -5.77 13.64
N MET A 112 4.51 -6.85 12.98
CA MET A 112 3.84 -6.77 11.69
C MET A 112 2.53 -7.56 11.68
N TRP A 113 1.49 -6.92 11.14
CA TRP A 113 0.19 -7.51 10.85
C TRP A 113 -0.13 -7.30 9.38
N ILE A 114 -0.30 -8.41 8.65
CA ILE A 114 -0.69 -8.41 7.25
C ILE A 114 -2.02 -9.14 7.12
N HIS A 115 -3.01 -8.46 6.54
CA HIS A 115 -4.27 -9.04 6.12
C HIS A 115 -4.40 -8.92 4.61
N VAL A 116 -4.60 -10.05 3.93
CA VAL A 116 -4.77 -10.11 2.48
C VAL A 116 -6.08 -10.83 2.17
N ASP A 117 -6.97 -10.13 1.48
CA ASP A 117 -8.21 -10.67 0.94
C ASP A 117 -8.09 -10.78 -0.59
N SER A 118 -8.49 -11.93 -1.12
CA SER A 118 -8.38 -12.23 -2.55
C SER A 118 -9.54 -13.07 -3.08
N CYS A 119 -9.99 -12.76 -4.29
CA CYS A 119 -11.08 -13.49 -4.96
C CYS A 119 -10.56 -14.68 -5.81
N GLU A 120 -11.16 -15.86 -5.67
CA GLU A 120 -10.73 -17.11 -6.35
C GLU A 120 -10.76 -17.05 -7.88
N SER A 121 -11.49 -16.11 -8.48
CA SER A 121 -11.69 -16.05 -9.93
C SER A 121 -10.44 -15.63 -10.74
N CYS A 122 -9.40 -15.10 -10.09
CA CYS A 122 -8.20 -14.54 -10.72
C CYS A 122 -6.94 -14.70 -9.82
N GLY A 123 -6.31 -15.88 -9.71
CA GLY A 123 -5.16 -16.05 -8.79
C GLY A 123 -3.77 -15.91 -9.42
N PHE A 124 -2.84 -15.14 -8.80
CA PHE A 124 -1.73 -15.69 -7.97
C PHE A 124 -1.05 -14.62 -7.09
N ILE A 125 -0.85 -14.95 -5.80
CA ILE A 125 -0.28 -14.11 -4.72
C ILE A 125 1.09 -14.63 -4.29
N TRP A 126 2.07 -13.74 -4.17
CA TRP A 126 3.41 -14.05 -3.66
C TRP A 126 3.77 -13.09 -2.52
N ILE A 127 4.14 -13.64 -1.37
CA ILE A 127 4.56 -12.88 -0.18
C ILE A 127 5.99 -13.32 0.19
N HIS A 128 6.92 -12.37 0.21
CA HIS A 128 8.31 -12.58 0.61
C HIS A 128 8.67 -11.66 1.77
N LEU A 129 9.39 -12.21 2.75
CA LEU A 129 9.66 -11.57 4.04
C LEU A 129 11.09 -11.88 4.48
N ASP A 130 11.93 -10.85 4.63
CA ASP A 130 13.38 -11.05 4.83
C ASP A 130 13.92 -10.70 6.24
N SER A 131 13.12 -10.11 7.13
CA SER A 131 13.55 -9.77 8.49
C SER A 131 12.42 -9.94 9.54
N CYS A 132 12.77 -10.23 10.81
CA CYS A 132 11.81 -10.77 11.79
C CYS A 132 11.85 -10.10 13.19
N GLY A 133 10.66 -9.76 13.68
CA GLY A 133 10.27 -9.64 15.10
C GLY A 133 9.02 -10.52 15.38
N PHE A 134 7.89 -9.95 15.79
CA PHE A 134 6.60 -10.67 15.88
C PHE A 134 5.77 -10.42 14.63
N MET A 135 5.23 -11.48 14.02
CA MET A 135 4.55 -11.40 12.74
C MET A 135 3.26 -12.21 12.72
N TRP A 136 2.22 -11.62 12.15
CA TRP A 136 0.93 -12.25 11.90
C TRP A 136 0.53 -12.01 10.45
N ILE A 137 0.30 -13.10 9.72
CA ILE A 137 -0.16 -13.07 8.34
C ILE A 137 -1.47 -13.83 8.29
N HIS A 138 -2.51 -13.15 7.82
CA HIS A 138 -3.79 -13.75 7.50
C HIS A 138 -4.06 -13.55 6.02
N VAL A 139 -4.27 -14.65 5.31
CA VAL A 139 -4.66 -14.65 3.89
C VAL A 139 -6.02 -15.30 3.81
N SER A 140 -7.03 -14.52 3.44
CA SER A 140 -8.38 -15.00 3.21
C SER A 140 -8.67 -15.09 1.72
N HIS A 141 -9.35 -16.18 1.34
CA HIS A 141 -9.86 -16.38 -0.01
C HIS A 141 -11.38 -16.22 0.07
N VAL A 142 -11.91 -15.37 -0.80
CA VAL A 142 -13.34 -15.07 -0.84
C VAL A 142 -13.93 -15.65 -2.13
N ASP A 143 -14.84 -16.62 -1.98
CA ASP A 143 -15.50 -17.34 -3.09
C ASP A 143 -16.54 -16.47 -3.85
N SER A 144 -16.60 -15.18 -3.59
CA SER A 144 -17.64 -14.30 -4.11
C SER A 144 -17.22 -13.57 -5.37
N CYS A 145 -17.32 -14.24 -6.53
CA CYS A 145 -17.64 -13.52 -7.76
C CYS A 145 -19.08 -13.01 -7.66
N GLY A 146 -19.24 -11.87 -7.02
CA GLY A 146 -20.52 -11.21 -6.79
C GLY A 146 -20.41 -9.69 -6.88
N PHE A 147 -19.75 -9.17 -7.91
CA PHE A 147 -19.97 -7.79 -8.32
C PHE A 147 -20.92 -7.78 -9.53
N MET A 148 -22.12 -7.31 -9.24
CA MET A 148 -23.17 -6.89 -10.17
C MET A 148 -23.10 -5.37 -10.26
#